data_AF-A0A6N3F5Z7-F1
#
_entry.id   AF-A0A6N3F5Z7-F1
#
_cell.length_a   1.000
_cell.length_b   1.000
_cell.length_c   1.000
_cell.angle_alpha   90.00
_cell.angle_beta   90.00
_cell.angle_gamma   90.00
#
_symmetry.space_group_name_H-M   'P 1'
#
loop_
_entity.id
_entity.type
_entity.pdbx_description
1 polymer ?
#
loop_
_entity_poly.entity_id
_entity_poly.type
_entity_poly.pdbx_seq_one_letter_code
_entity_poly.pdbx_strand_id
1 'polypeptide(L)'
;MKAAHLVCLLVCLLFAAFVHAQEKDDPAKEAQIKQQVLKDIKKTCTPQRKQSDKAWQEMILSSEANQLLIKNAVTAVKRDNLDAYWAAIGQVDCMEDY
;
A
#
# COMPACT_ATOMS: atom_id res chain seq x y z
N MET A 1 -10.93 -27.93 40.37
CA MET A 1 -11.04 -27.79 38.90
C MET A 1 -11.76 -26.51 38.44
N LYS A 2 -12.64 -25.85 39.23
CA LYS A 2 -13.34 -24.61 38.83
C LYS A 2 -12.45 -23.35 38.71
N ALA A 3 -11.40 -23.24 39.52
CA ALA A 3 -10.53 -22.06 39.54
C ALA A 3 -9.65 -21.92 38.28
N ALA A 4 -9.21 -23.03 37.68
CA ALA A 4 -8.36 -23.01 36.49
C ALA A 4 -9.11 -22.48 35.25
N HIS A 5 -10.40 -22.78 35.13
CA HIS A 5 -11.24 -22.24 34.05
C HIS A 5 -11.51 -20.74 34.20
N LEU A 6 -11.69 -20.27 35.44
CA LEU A 6 -11.84 -18.84 35.72
C LEU A 6 -10.58 -18.05 35.38
N VAL A 7 -9.39 -18.58 35.70
CA VAL A 7 -8.11 -17.96 35.36
C VAL A 7 -7.90 -17.94 33.84
N CYS A 8 -8.23 -19.03 33.14
CA CYS A 8 -8.13 -19.08 31.68
C CYS A 8 -9.07 -18.08 30.99
N LEU A 9 -10.31 -17.96 31.45
CA LEU A 9 -11.27 -16.96 30.94
C LEU A 9 -10.80 -15.52 31.17
N LEU A 10 -10.23 -15.23 32.35
CA LEU A 10 -9.67 -13.92 32.68
C LEU A 10 -8.50 -13.56 31.75
N VAL A 11 -7.61 -14.52 31.48
CA VAL A 11 -6.49 -14.33 30.56
C VAL A 11 -6.98 -14.10 29.12
N CYS A 12 -7.94 -14.90 28.64
CA CYS A 12 -8.52 -14.72 27.29
C CYS A 12 -9.20 -13.35 27.11
N LEU A 13 -9.90 -12.86 28.14
CA LEU A 13 -10.53 -11.53 28.12
C LEU A 13 -9.51 -10.39 28.06
N LEU A 14 -8.35 -10.55 28.69
CA LEU A 14 -7.27 -9.56 28.63
C LEU A 14 -6.64 -9.48 27.23
N PHE A 15 -6.51 -10.61 26.52
CA PHE A 15 -5.99 -10.61 25.14
C PHE A 15 -6.99 -10.02 24.11
N ALA A 16 -8.30 -10.17 24.34
CA ALA A 16 -9.32 -9.57 23.48
C ALA A 16 -9.26 -8.02 23.44
N ALA A 17 -8.73 -7.39 24.50
CA ALA A 17 -8.58 -5.93 24.56
C ALA A 17 -7.46 -5.38 23.65
N PHE A 18 -6.49 -6.20 23.23
CA PHE A 18 -5.35 -5.76 22.42
C PHE A 18 -5.50 -6.07 20.93
N VAL A 19 -6.51 -6.85 20.52
CA VAL A 19 -6.65 -7.30 19.13
C VAL A 19 -7.12 -6.18 18.17
N HIS A 20 -7.60 -5.05 18.70
CA HIS A 20 -8.15 -3.93 17.93
C HIS A 20 -7.26 -2.68 17.90
N ALA A 21 -5.97 -2.78 18.23
CA ALA A 21 -5.01 -1.75 17.85
C ALA A 21 -4.80 -1.81 16.33
N GLN A 22 -5.83 -1.47 15.54
CA GLN A 22 -5.63 -1.08 14.17
C GLN A 22 -4.78 0.19 14.22
N GLU A 23 -3.51 0.07 13.83
CA GLU A 23 -2.64 1.21 13.58
C GLU A 23 -3.45 2.17 12.71
N LYS A 24 -3.87 3.31 13.28
CA LYS A 24 -4.50 4.36 12.48
C LYS A 24 -3.42 4.80 11.50
N ASP A 25 -3.58 4.41 10.24
CA ASP A 25 -2.67 4.77 9.18
C ASP A 25 -2.46 6.30 9.20
N ASP A 26 -1.22 6.72 9.44
CA ASP A 26 -0.85 8.13 9.39
C ASP A 26 -1.00 8.61 7.93
N PRO A 27 -1.87 9.59 7.64
CA PRO A 27 -2.09 10.08 6.28
C PRO A 27 -0.81 10.65 5.66
N ALA A 28 0.12 11.18 6.47
CA ALA A 28 1.41 11.66 5.98
C ALA A 28 2.32 10.49 5.53
N LYS A 29 2.31 9.39 6.29
CA LYS A 29 3.04 8.16 5.95
C LYS A 29 2.47 7.54 4.66
N GLU A 30 1.16 7.49 4.51
CA GLU A 30 0.53 6.99 3.27
C GLU A 30 0.88 7.84 2.05
N ALA A 31 0.85 9.17 2.20
CA ALA A 31 1.26 10.08 1.14
C ALA A 31 2.72 9.89 0.72
N GLN A 32 3.63 9.68 1.68
CA GLN A 32 5.04 9.37 1.40
C GLN A 32 5.20 8.05 0.64
N ILE A 33 4.51 6.99 1.08
CA ILE A 33 4.54 5.68 0.39
C ILE A 33 4.02 5.84 -1.05
N LYS A 34 2.91 6.56 -1.25
CA LYS A 34 2.35 6.80 -2.59
C LYS A 34 3.33 7.55 -3.49
N GLN A 35 4.03 8.56 -2.95
CA GLN A 35 5.07 9.28 -3.71
C GLN A 35 6.23 8.36 -4.10
N GLN A 36 6.66 7.46 -3.21
CA GLN A 36 7.69 6.46 -3.51
C GLN A 36 7.23 5.51 -4.62
N VAL A 37 6.01 4.95 -4.50
CA VAL A 37 5.41 4.07 -5.53
C VAL A 37 5.42 4.75 -6.89
N LEU A 38 4.95 6.00 -6.98
CA LEU A 38 4.93 6.76 -8.23
C LEU A 38 6.33 7.00 -8.79
N LYS A 39 7.34 7.24 -7.94
CA LYS A 39 8.73 7.39 -8.36
C LYS A 39 9.29 6.11 -8.97
N ASP A 40 8.98 4.96 -8.38
CA ASP A 40 9.49 3.67 -8.86
C ASP A 40 8.75 3.18 -10.10
N ILE A 41 7.45 3.46 -10.22
CA ILE A 41 6.71 3.32 -11.49
C ILE A 41 7.37 4.17 -12.57
N LYS A 42 7.70 5.44 -12.28
CA LYS A 42 8.33 6.32 -13.27
C LYS A 42 9.66 5.78 -13.78
N LYS A 43 10.48 5.21 -12.89
CA LYS A 43 11.74 4.55 -13.28
C LYS A 43 11.48 3.29 -14.10
N THR A 44 10.46 2.52 -13.76
CA THR A 44 10.12 1.28 -14.47
C THR A 44 9.62 1.59 -15.88
N CYS A 45 8.73 2.58 -16.00
CA CYS A 45 8.16 3.00 -17.27
C CYS A 45 9.11 3.79 -18.16
N THR A 46 10.12 4.46 -17.60
CA THR A 46 11.11 5.26 -18.36
C THR A 46 10.46 6.15 -19.45
N PRO A 47 9.49 7.01 -19.09
CA PRO A 47 8.66 7.72 -20.07
C PRO A 47 9.51 8.61 -20.99
N GLN A 48 9.35 8.43 -22.31
CA GLN A 48 10.12 9.19 -23.30
C GLN A 48 9.60 10.62 -23.54
N ARG A 49 8.32 10.88 -23.25
CA ARG A 49 7.71 12.20 -23.41
C ARG A 49 8.33 13.19 -22.42
N LYS A 50 8.79 14.34 -22.93
CA LYS A 50 9.20 15.48 -22.09
C LYS A 50 7.97 16.13 -21.47
N GLN A 51 7.62 15.71 -20.26
CA GLN A 51 6.53 16.27 -19.46
C GLN A 51 6.96 16.45 -18.01
N SER A 52 6.26 17.31 -17.27
CA SER A 52 6.52 17.51 -15.84
C SER A 52 6.12 16.28 -15.03
N ASP A 53 6.71 16.12 -13.84
CA ASP A 53 6.36 15.02 -12.92
C ASP A 53 4.86 15.03 -12.59
N LYS A 54 4.28 16.22 -12.43
CA LYS A 54 2.86 16.39 -12.14
C LYS A 54 1.99 15.92 -13.30
N ALA A 55 2.29 16.35 -14.53
CA ALA A 55 1.54 15.93 -15.71
C ALA A 55 1.64 14.41 -15.95
N TRP A 56 2.84 13.85 -15.75
CA TRP A 56 3.05 12.40 -15.82
C TRP A 56 2.25 11.63 -14.76
N GLN A 57 2.22 12.12 -13.52
CA GLN A 57 1.41 11.51 -12.46
C GLN A 57 -0.09 11.57 -12.76
N GLU A 58 -0.59 12.71 -13.22
CA GLU A 58 -1.99 12.87 -13.63
C GLU A 58 -2.37 11.90 -14.75
N MET A 59 -1.48 11.73 -15.73
CA MET A 59 -1.65 10.77 -16.82
C MET A 59 -1.72 9.33 -16.29
N ILE A 60 -0.74 8.88 -15.49
CA ILE A 60 -0.74 7.52 -14.91
C ILE A 60 -1.97 7.28 -14.03
N LEU A 61 -2.38 8.28 -13.25
CA LEU A 61 -3.53 8.20 -12.37
C LEU A 61 -4.88 8.36 -13.10
N SER A 62 -4.90 8.65 -14.39
CA SER A 62 -6.15 8.74 -15.17
C SER A 62 -6.80 7.36 -15.39
N SER A 63 -6.02 6.29 -15.31
CA SER A 63 -6.50 4.91 -15.43
C SER A 63 -6.92 4.34 -14.08
N GLU A 64 -8.17 3.90 -13.95
CA GLU A 64 -8.67 3.21 -12.75
C GLU A 64 -7.89 1.92 -12.44
N ALA A 65 -7.45 1.20 -13.48
CA ALA A 65 -6.62 0.01 -13.33
C ALA A 65 -5.26 0.36 -12.69
N ASN A 66 -4.62 1.44 -13.17
CA ASN A 66 -3.38 1.94 -12.58
C ASN A 66 -3.58 2.41 -11.14
N GLN A 67 -4.68 3.11 -10.84
CA GLN A 67 -5.01 3.51 -9.47
C GLN A 67 -5.13 2.30 -8.53
N LEU A 68 -5.76 1.21 -8.98
CA LEU A 68 -5.87 -0.03 -8.21
C LEU A 68 -4.50 -0.67 -7.97
N LEU A 69 -3.65 -0.76 -9.00
CA LEU A 69 -2.29 -1.31 -8.87
C LEU A 69 -1.42 -0.47 -7.94
N ILE A 70 -1.51 0.86 -8.00
CA ILE A 70 -0.82 1.77 -7.08
C ILE A 70 -1.31 1.54 -5.64
N LYS A 71 -2.62 1.39 -5.43
CA LYS A 71 -3.18 1.06 -4.11
C LYS A 71 -2.67 -0.29 -3.58
N ASN A 72 -2.54 -1.28 -4.47
CA ASN A 72 -1.99 -2.60 -4.13
C ASN A 72 -0.51 -2.47 -3.75
N ALA A 73 0.29 -1.70 -4.48
CA ALA A 73 1.69 -1.43 -4.14
C ALA A 73 1.83 -0.72 -2.79
N VAL A 74 1.00 0.30 -2.50
CA VAL A 74 0.97 0.97 -1.17
C VAL A 74 0.64 -0.03 -0.06
N THR A 75 -0.36 -0.89 -0.30
CA THR A 75 -0.75 -1.94 0.65
C THR A 75 0.36 -2.95 0.88
N ALA A 76 1.12 -3.30 -0.16
CA ALA A 76 2.25 -4.22 -0.09
C ALA A 76 3.39 -3.64 0.76
N VAL A 77 3.70 -2.34 0.63
CA VAL A 77 4.68 -1.66 1.51
C VAL A 77 4.23 -1.69 2.97
N LYS A 78 2.95 -1.39 3.25
CA LYS A 78 2.39 -1.47 4.62
C LYS A 78 2.47 -2.87 5.22
N ARG A 79 2.53 -3.91 4.38
CA ARG A 79 2.63 -5.32 4.78
C ARG A 79 4.05 -5.89 4.72
N ASP A 80 5.05 -5.04 4.46
CA ASP A 80 6.44 -5.46 4.25
C ASP A 80 6.59 -6.60 3.21
N ASN A 81 5.77 -6.54 2.15
CA ASN A 81 5.73 -7.55 1.09
C ASN A 81 6.32 -7.00 -0.20
N LEU A 82 7.63 -7.14 -0.36
CA LEU A 82 8.37 -6.60 -1.48
C LEU A 82 8.02 -7.27 -2.82
N ASP A 83 7.71 -8.57 -2.81
CA ASP A 83 7.35 -9.32 -4.02
C ASP A 83 6.01 -8.81 -4.59
N ALA A 84 4.99 -8.64 -3.73
CA ALA A 84 3.71 -8.10 -4.13
C ALA A 84 3.82 -6.63 -4.58
N TYR A 85 4.74 -5.87 -3.97
CA TYR A 85 5.03 -4.50 -4.36
C TYR A 85 5.54 -4.42 -5.80
N TRP A 86 6.58 -5.19 -6.14
CA TRP A 86 7.13 -5.19 -7.50
C TRP A 86 6.20 -5.84 -8.52
N ALA A 87 5.44 -6.87 -8.12
CA ALA A 87 4.42 -7.47 -8.98
C ALA A 87 3.32 -6.47 -9.36
N ALA A 88 2.90 -5.60 -8.43
CA ALA A 88 1.93 -4.55 -8.70
C ALA A 88 2.52 -3.45 -9.60
N ILE A 89 3.75 -3.00 -9.34
CA ILE A 89 4.44 -2.00 -10.17
C ILE A 89 4.65 -2.48 -11.60
N GLY A 90 5.07 -3.73 -11.78
CA GLY A 90 5.34 -4.30 -13.11
C GLY A 90 4.09 -4.50 -13.97
N GLN A 91 2.89 -4.40 -13.40
CA GLN A 91 1.62 -4.48 -14.12
C GLN A 91 1.04 -3.11 -14.49
N VAL A 92 1.63 -2.01 -14.01
CA VAL A 92 1.14 -0.66 -14.31
C VAL A 92 1.30 -0.37 -15.80
N ASP A 93 0.24 0.11 -16.43
CA ASP A 93 0.30 0.61 -17.79
C ASP A 93 1.03 1.96 -17.79
N CYS A 94 2.15 2.02 -18.52
CA CYS A 94 3.00 3.19 -18.62
C CYS A 94 2.40 4.32 -19.45
N MET A 95 1.28 4.08 -20.15
CA MET A 95 0.51 5.07 -20.90
C MET A 95 1.36 5.83 -21.94
N GLU A 96 2.33 5.16 -22.56
CA GLU A 96 3.27 5.79 -23.50
C GLU A 96 2.60 6.25 -24.81
N ASP A 97 1.46 5.64 -25.16
CA ASP A 97 0.73 5.87 -26.41
C ASP A 97 -0.42 6.90 -26.31
N TYR A 98 -0.65 7.49 -25.12
CA TYR A 98 -1.75 8.44 -24.86
C TYR A 98 -1.31 9.91 -24.85
#